data_AF-A0AAV4S7Q5-F1
#
_entry.id   AF-A0AAV4S7Q5-F1
#
_cell.length_a   1.000
_cell.length_b   1.000
_cell.length_c   1.000
_cell.angle_alpha   90.00
_cell.angle_beta   90.00
_cell.angle_gamma   90.00
#
_symmetry.space_group_name_H-M   'P 1'
#
loop_
_entity.id
_entity.type
_entity.pdbx_description
1 polymer ?
#
loop_
_entity_poly.entity_id
_entity_poly.type
_entity_poly.pdbx_seq_one_letter_code
_entity_poly.pdbx_strand_id
1 'polypeptide(L)'
;MSFFNSRADSTTGTRRKGYKYLDGAKVIPDGIDVAVFIIIFSDNNRQRFNVPNQQLVDRQKWINSIIEHAEFSSHYLKQGFSDSDPEEDDDIMPVGTMKDKLQTAQAHLQLLEKNVDSLKVKFDEVQPTDNGNKSVFYTNVPWITIYSDVGNVVDSARKMSSSLSHCLTVFTQQEEVRNLQLKQLEERCRFLQDALHTLAQEHHELEKSFVSPFHSPPNTPHYEDTDCDEFFDAFEGASTTLQLHQIN
;
A
#
# COMPACT_ATOMS: atom_id res chain seq x y z
N MET A 1 -4.18 0.81 21.81
CA MET A 1 -4.06 1.22 23.24
C MET A 1 -4.32 0.02 24.14
N SER A 2 -3.43 -0.25 25.10
CA SER A 2 -3.55 -1.39 26.03
C SER A 2 -3.65 -0.89 27.48
N PHE A 3 -4.43 -1.59 28.30
CA PHE A 3 -4.66 -1.24 29.71
C PHE A 3 -4.07 -2.31 30.64
N PHE A 4 -3.38 -1.85 31.69
CA PHE A 4 -2.71 -2.70 32.67
C PHE A 4 -3.05 -2.28 34.09
N ASN A 5 -2.88 -3.18 35.05
CA ASN A 5 -3.07 -2.89 36.49
C ASN A 5 -1.94 -2.07 37.08
N SER A 6 -0.71 -2.30 36.60
CA SER A 6 0.48 -1.65 37.10
C SER A 6 1.45 -1.33 35.96
N ARG A 7 2.41 -0.46 36.26
CA ARG A 7 3.49 -0.13 35.32
C ARG A 7 4.40 -1.35 35.04
N ALA A 8 4.64 -2.19 36.05
CA ALA A 8 5.44 -3.40 35.90
C ALA A 8 4.82 -4.36 34.88
N ASP A 9 3.51 -4.56 34.97
CA ASP A 9 2.75 -5.39 34.00
C ASP A 9 2.82 -4.81 32.57
N SER A 10 2.78 -3.47 32.44
CA SER A 10 2.92 -2.81 31.15
C SER A 10 4.31 -2.99 30.53
N THR A 11 5.37 -3.07 31.34
CA THR A 11 6.74 -3.25 30.83
C THR A 11 7.05 -4.68 30.42
N THR A 12 6.45 -5.67 31.09
CA THR A 12 6.61 -7.10 30.75
C THR A 12 5.61 -7.56 29.70
N GLY A 13 4.58 -6.77 29.42
CA GLY A 13 3.48 -7.13 28.50
C GLY A 13 2.54 -8.21 29.05
N THR A 14 2.73 -8.63 30.30
CA THR A 14 1.95 -9.69 30.95
C THR A 14 0.74 -9.08 31.68
N ARG A 15 -0.31 -9.89 31.95
CA ARG A 15 -1.50 -9.47 32.73
C ARG A 15 -2.23 -8.23 32.19
N ARG A 16 -2.33 -8.11 30.86
CA ARG A 16 -3.12 -7.06 30.19
C ARG A 16 -4.60 -7.18 30.57
N LYS A 17 -5.20 -6.10 31.09
CA LYS A 17 -6.63 -6.04 31.43
C LYS A 17 -7.54 -5.95 30.21
N GLY A 18 -7.05 -5.31 29.16
CA GLY A 18 -7.79 -5.11 27.92
C GLY A 18 -7.02 -4.26 26.95
N TYR A 19 -7.59 -4.10 25.76
CA TYR A 19 -7.03 -3.23 24.73
C TYR A 19 -8.16 -2.68 23.86
N LYS A 20 -7.91 -1.55 23.21
CA LYS A 20 -8.75 -0.97 22.16
C LYS A 20 -7.88 -0.46 21.03
N TYR A 21 -8.35 -0.66 19.80
CA TYR A 21 -7.75 -0.07 18.61
C TYR A 21 -8.04 1.44 18.59
N LEU A 22 -7.06 2.21 18.12
CA LEU A 22 -7.17 3.66 17.97
C LEU A 22 -7.46 4.08 16.53
N ASP A 23 -7.60 3.13 15.61
CA ASP A 23 -7.97 3.41 14.22
C ASP A 23 -9.33 4.13 14.16
N GLY A 24 -9.37 5.28 13.48
CA GLY A 24 -10.55 6.13 13.39
C GLY A 24 -11.00 6.75 14.72
N ALA A 25 -10.21 6.65 15.79
CA ALA A 25 -10.55 7.25 17.07
C ALA A 25 -10.41 8.78 17.04
N LYS A 26 -11.29 9.48 17.76
CA LYS A 26 -11.27 10.94 17.91
C LYS A 26 -11.02 11.30 19.37
N VAL A 27 -10.13 12.26 19.61
CA VAL A 27 -9.80 12.73 20.96
C VAL A 27 -10.34 14.13 21.14
N ILE A 28 -11.05 14.36 22.25
CA ILE A 28 -11.68 15.65 22.57
C ILE A 28 -11.22 16.07 23.98
N PRO A 29 -10.57 17.25 24.14
CA PRO A 29 -10.26 17.78 25.47
C PRO A 29 -11.54 18.20 26.19
N ASP A 30 -11.59 17.98 27.51
CA ASP A 30 -12.66 18.53 28.34
C ASP A 30 -12.46 20.05 28.48
N GLY A 31 -13.55 20.80 28.27
CA GLY A 31 -13.55 22.27 28.35
C GLY A 31 -13.60 22.80 29.77
N ILE A 32 -13.97 21.96 30.74
CA ILE A 32 -14.13 22.32 32.15
C ILE A 32 -12.92 21.86 32.97
N ASP A 33 -12.49 20.62 32.76
CA ASP A 33 -11.40 20.01 33.54
C ASP A 33 -10.11 19.90 32.71
N VAL A 34 -9.10 20.66 33.13
CA VAL A 34 -7.79 20.76 32.47
C VAL A 34 -6.96 19.48 32.53
N ALA A 35 -7.34 18.50 33.35
CA ALA A 35 -6.69 17.21 33.45
C ALA A 35 -7.39 16.11 32.62
N VAL A 36 -8.55 16.42 32.03
CA VAL A 36 -9.42 15.42 31.42
C VAL A 36 -9.53 15.56 29.91
N PHE A 37 -9.62 14.40 29.25
CA PHE A 37 -9.95 14.28 27.84
C PHE A 37 -10.80 13.02 27.60
N ILE A 38 -11.49 12.98 26.46
CA ILE A 38 -12.38 11.90 26.06
C ILE A 38 -11.87 11.31 24.76
N ILE A 39 -11.76 9.99 24.69
CA ILE A 39 -11.51 9.25 23.45
C ILE A 39 -12.84 8.66 22.98
N ILE A 40 -13.20 8.94 21.73
CA ILE A 40 -14.30 8.31 21.01
C ILE A 40 -13.69 7.30 20.05
N PHE A 41 -13.93 6.02 20.30
CA PHE A 41 -13.42 4.93 19.46
C PHE A 41 -14.31 4.71 18.23
N SER A 42 -13.85 3.90 17.28
CA SER A 42 -14.57 3.58 16.02
C SER A 42 -15.91 2.87 16.24
N ASP A 43 -16.08 2.18 17.36
CA ASP A 43 -17.36 1.59 17.81
C ASP A 43 -18.30 2.63 18.45
N ASN A 44 -18.01 3.93 18.32
CA ASN A 44 -18.67 5.06 18.98
C ASN A 44 -18.66 5.01 20.51
N ASN A 45 -17.91 4.10 21.12
CA ASN A 45 -17.76 4.05 22.57
C ASN A 45 -16.89 5.23 23.03
N ARG A 46 -17.30 5.87 24.14
CA ARG A 46 -16.62 7.04 24.70
C ARG A 46 -15.99 6.68 26.03
N GLN A 47 -14.69 6.91 26.17
CA GLN A 47 -13.98 6.73 27.44
C GLN A 47 -13.36 8.03 27.90
N ARG A 48 -13.59 8.36 29.18
CA ARG A 48 -13.07 9.55 29.84
C ARG A 48 -11.77 9.20 30.55
N PHE A 49 -10.72 9.96 30.29
CA PHE A 49 -9.40 9.80 30.88
C PHE A 49 -9.04 11.03 31.70
N ASN A 50 -8.28 10.81 32.78
CA ASN A 50 -7.78 11.85 33.66
C ASN A 50 -6.26 11.68 33.82
N VAL A 51 -5.51 12.74 33.57
CA VAL A 51 -4.05 12.77 33.74
C VAL A 51 -3.73 13.17 35.19
N PRO A 52 -3.03 12.31 35.97
CA PRO A 52 -2.79 12.54 37.39
C PRO A 52 -2.03 13.82 37.72
N ASN A 53 -1.21 14.30 36.78
CA ASN A 53 -0.44 15.53 36.91
C ASN A 53 -1.24 16.65 36.24
N GLN A 54 -1.79 17.58 37.03
CA GLN A 54 -2.73 18.64 36.59
C GLN A 54 -2.07 19.74 35.73
N GLN A 55 -1.07 19.39 34.91
CA GLN A 55 -0.47 20.30 33.96
C GLN A 55 -1.21 20.20 32.63
N LEU A 56 -1.72 21.34 32.15
CA LEU A 56 -2.30 21.47 30.80
C LEU A 56 -1.37 20.91 29.71
N VAL A 57 -0.06 21.06 29.90
CA VAL A 57 0.98 20.57 29.00
C VAL A 57 1.00 19.03 28.93
N ASP A 58 0.84 18.36 30.07
CA ASP A 58 0.85 16.89 30.11
C ASP A 58 -0.42 16.32 29.47
N ARG A 59 -1.58 16.95 29.69
CA ARG A 59 -2.82 16.61 28.97
C ARG A 59 -2.63 16.76 27.46
N GLN A 60 -2.05 17.87 27.00
CA GLN A 60 -1.87 18.10 25.57
C GLN A 60 -0.90 17.09 24.93
N LYS A 61 0.17 16.71 25.64
CA LYS A 61 1.09 15.64 25.19
C LYS A 61 0.36 14.32 25.00
N TRP A 62 -0.47 13.91 25.97
CA TRP A 62 -1.28 12.69 25.84
C TRP A 62 -2.23 12.76 24.66
N ILE A 63 -2.92 13.88 24.47
CA ILE A 63 -3.83 14.07 23.34
C ILE A 63 -3.07 13.97 22.01
N ASN A 64 -1.95 14.68 21.86
CA ASN A 64 -1.15 14.67 20.64
C ASN A 64 -0.63 13.27 20.33
N SER A 65 -0.02 12.57 21.30
CA SER A 65 0.49 11.21 21.07
C SER A 65 -0.61 10.21 20.67
N ILE A 66 -1.82 10.37 21.20
CA ILE A 66 -2.95 9.50 20.83
C ILE A 66 -3.48 9.86 19.43
N ILE A 67 -3.56 11.15 19.08
CA ILE A 67 -3.95 11.61 17.75
C ILE A 67 -2.93 11.12 16.71
N GLU A 68 -1.65 11.37 16.93
CA GLU A 68 -0.55 10.91 16.07
C GLU A 68 -0.60 9.39 15.88
N HIS A 69 -0.82 8.62 16.94
CA HIS A 69 -0.93 7.18 16.82
C HIS A 69 -2.21 6.71 16.12
N ALA A 70 -3.34 7.41 16.31
CA ALA A 70 -4.58 7.13 15.61
C ALA A 70 -4.45 7.42 14.11
N GLU A 71 -3.84 8.55 13.75
CA GLU A 71 -3.54 8.94 12.38
C GLU A 71 -2.54 7.98 11.73
N PHE A 72 -1.46 7.64 12.43
CA PHE A 72 -0.51 6.61 12.00
C PHE A 72 -1.22 5.27 11.78
N SER A 73 -2.02 4.80 12.75
CA SER A 73 -2.75 3.53 12.61
C SER A 73 -3.71 3.56 11.44
N SER A 74 -4.44 4.67 11.24
CA SER A 74 -5.34 4.84 10.09
C SER A 74 -4.61 4.92 8.76
N HIS A 75 -3.41 5.49 8.73
CA HIS A 75 -2.59 5.57 7.54
C HIS A 75 -2.11 4.17 7.11
N TYR A 76 -1.48 3.43 8.02
CA TYR A 76 -0.93 2.11 7.72
C TYR A 76 -2.00 1.00 7.57
N LEU A 77 -3.13 1.10 8.26
CA LEU A 77 -4.22 0.13 8.11
C LEU A 77 -5.00 0.32 6.81
N LYS A 78 -5.16 1.56 6.33
CA LYS A 78 -5.69 1.84 4.98
C LYS A 78 -4.70 1.43 3.89
N GLN A 79 -3.41 1.50 4.18
CA GLN A 79 -2.35 1.00 3.33
C GLN A 79 -2.23 -0.53 3.33
N GLY A 80 -2.69 -1.23 4.38
CA GLY A 80 -2.82 -2.69 4.36
C GLY A 80 -3.83 -3.22 3.34
N PHE A 81 -4.70 -2.35 2.80
CA PHE A 81 -5.65 -2.66 1.73
C PHE A 81 -5.38 -1.91 0.42
N SER A 82 -4.42 -0.98 0.41
CA SER A 82 -3.97 -0.29 -0.81
C SER A 82 -2.53 -0.73 -1.05
N ASP A 83 -2.30 -1.44 -2.15
CA ASP A 83 -0.99 -1.92 -2.62
C ASP A 83 -0.07 -0.75 -3.05
N SER A 84 0.00 0.30 -2.23
CA SER A 84 0.62 1.59 -2.51
C SER A 84 1.41 1.96 -1.27
N ASP A 85 2.71 1.70 -1.32
CA ASP A 85 3.73 2.05 -0.32
C ASP A 85 3.73 3.58 -0.04
N PRO A 86 3.89 4.07 1.20
CA PRO A 86 3.78 5.50 1.52
C PRO A 86 5.00 6.31 1.10
N GLU A 87 6.03 5.67 0.55
CA GLU A 87 7.26 6.31 0.12
C GLU A 87 7.28 6.61 -1.40
N GLU A 88 6.22 6.29 -2.15
CA GLU A 88 6.20 6.41 -3.63
C GLU A 88 5.30 7.53 -4.20
N ASP A 89 4.62 8.32 -3.37
CA ASP A 89 3.62 9.29 -3.88
C ASP A 89 4.24 10.57 -4.51
N ASP A 90 5.57 10.73 -4.47
CA ASP A 90 6.24 11.93 -4.98
C ASP A 90 6.70 11.86 -6.44
N ASP A 91 6.61 10.73 -7.16
CA ASP A 91 7.04 10.68 -8.58
C ASP A 91 6.19 9.80 -9.52
N ILE A 92 5.04 9.30 -9.08
CA ILE A 92 4.12 8.61 -9.99
C ILE A 92 3.30 9.66 -10.74
N MET A 93 3.79 10.08 -11.92
CA MET A 93 3.03 10.96 -12.81
C MET A 93 1.63 10.34 -13.06
N PRO A 94 0.52 11.05 -12.77
CA PRO A 94 -0.81 10.48 -12.90
C PRO A 94 -1.05 10.01 -14.33
N VAL A 95 -1.70 8.85 -14.52
CA VAL A 95 -2.00 8.30 -15.86
C VAL A 95 -2.76 9.30 -16.74
N GLY A 96 -3.55 10.20 -16.14
CA GLY A 96 -4.18 11.33 -16.83
C GLY A 96 -3.18 12.27 -17.52
N THR A 97 -2.06 12.60 -16.85
CA THR A 97 -0.99 13.43 -17.42
C THR A 97 -0.26 12.75 -18.57
N MET A 98 -0.17 11.42 -18.57
CA MET A 98 0.42 10.65 -19.68
C MET A 98 -0.46 10.71 -20.93
N LYS A 99 -1.78 10.53 -20.77
CA LYS A 99 -2.73 10.60 -21.88
C LYS A 99 -2.71 11.98 -22.55
N ASP A 100 -2.67 13.04 -21.74
CA ASP A 100 -2.63 14.41 -22.24
C ASP A 100 -1.34 14.71 -23.02
N LYS A 101 -0.20 14.20 -22.54
CA LYS A 101 1.10 14.34 -23.22
C LYS A 101 1.12 13.57 -24.54
N LEU A 102 0.56 12.36 -24.57
CA LEU A 102 0.44 11.56 -25.79
C LEU A 102 -0.46 12.27 -26.82
N GLN A 103 -1.60 12.81 -26.38
CA GLN A 103 -2.48 13.60 -27.25
C GLN A 103 -1.79 14.84 -27.81
N THR A 104 -0.97 15.51 -26.99
CA THR A 104 -0.17 16.67 -27.43
C THR A 104 0.86 16.27 -28.48
N ALA A 105 1.58 15.16 -28.27
CA ALA A 105 2.52 14.62 -29.27
C ALA A 105 1.82 14.25 -30.57
N GLN A 106 0.63 13.65 -30.49
CA GLN A 106 -0.19 13.30 -31.65
C GLN A 106 -0.66 14.53 -32.42
N ALA A 107 -1.06 15.60 -31.73
CA ALA A 107 -1.41 16.86 -32.38
C ALA A 107 -0.21 17.48 -33.13
N HIS A 108 0.99 17.42 -32.55
CA HIS A 108 2.21 17.89 -33.21
C HIS A 108 2.59 17.04 -34.43
N LEU A 109 2.38 15.72 -34.39
CA LEU A 109 2.56 14.84 -35.54
C LEU A 109 1.62 15.21 -36.69
N GLN A 110 0.32 15.38 -36.41
CA GLN A 110 -0.65 15.77 -37.43
C GLN A 110 -0.32 17.14 -38.06
N LEU A 111 0.14 18.10 -37.26
CA LEU A 111 0.58 19.39 -37.77
C LEU A 111 1.82 19.27 -38.66
N LEU A 112 2.77 18.42 -38.28
CA LEU A 112 3.96 18.15 -39.08
C LEU A 112 3.58 17.54 -40.44
N GLU A 113 2.73 16.50 -40.45
CA GLU A 113 2.24 15.85 -41.67
C GLU A 113 1.59 16.86 -42.60
N LYS A 114 0.69 17.70 -42.08
CA LYS A 114 0.05 18.77 -42.86
C LYS A 114 1.05 19.75 -43.45
N ASN A 115 2.07 20.17 -42.67
CA ASN A 115 3.08 21.11 -43.15
C ASN A 115 3.95 20.48 -44.25
N VAL A 116 4.31 19.20 -44.11
CA VAL A 116 5.06 18.44 -45.12
C VAL A 116 4.26 18.28 -46.41
N ASP A 117 2.98 17.93 -46.31
CA ASP A 117 2.10 17.80 -47.47
C ASP A 117 1.93 19.14 -48.20
N SER A 118 1.71 20.23 -47.45
CA SER A 118 1.61 21.56 -48.02
C SER A 118 2.90 22.00 -48.72
N LEU A 119 4.07 21.67 -48.16
CA LEU A 119 5.36 21.98 -48.77
C LEU A 119 5.58 21.17 -50.04
N LYS A 120 5.20 19.89 -50.04
CA LYS A 120 5.30 19.00 -51.20
C LYS A 120 4.47 19.51 -52.38
N VAL A 121 3.20 19.87 -52.15
CA VAL A 121 2.33 20.43 -53.19
C VAL A 121 2.96 21.68 -53.83
N LYS A 122 3.48 22.60 -53.03
CA LYS A 122 4.14 23.82 -53.54
C LYS A 122 5.40 23.52 -54.33
N PHE A 123 6.12 22.45 -54.01
CA PHE A 123 7.29 22.02 -54.77
C PHE A 123 6.90 21.37 -56.10
N ASP A 124 5.81 20.59 -56.12
CA ASP A 124 5.26 19.97 -57.33
C ASP A 124 4.66 21.01 -58.31
N GLU A 125 4.16 22.14 -57.78
CA GLU A 125 3.70 23.30 -58.55
C GLU A 125 4.85 24.09 -59.21
N VAL A 126 6.09 23.92 -58.76
CA VAL A 126 7.27 24.53 -59.38
C VAL A 126 7.60 23.78 -60.68
N GLN A 127 6.93 24.18 -61.75
CA GLN A 127 7.15 23.65 -63.08
C GLN A 127 8.20 24.49 -63.84
N PRO A 128 9.11 23.85 -64.59
CA PRO A 128 10.02 24.57 -65.48
C PRO A 128 9.22 25.30 -66.56
N THR A 129 9.60 26.55 -66.84
CA THR A 129 9.06 27.28 -67.98
C THR A 129 9.85 26.85 -69.23
N ASP A 130 9.19 26.24 -70.22
CA ASP A 130 9.80 25.91 -71.51
C ASP A 130 9.63 27.08 -72.48
N ASN A 131 10.74 27.76 -72.76
CA ASN A 131 10.77 28.97 -73.57
C ASN A 131 11.20 28.66 -75.02
N GLY A 132 11.33 27.38 -75.42
CA GLY A 132 11.83 26.97 -76.73
C GLY A 132 13.33 27.18 -76.95
N ASN A 133 14.03 27.81 -76.01
CA ASN A 133 15.49 27.83 -75.93
C ASN A 133 15.95 26.68 -75.04
N LYS A 134 17.11 26.06 -75.33
CA LYS A 134 17.70 24.91 -74.60
C LYS A 134 18.00 25.14 -73.10
N SER A 135 17.51 26.22 -72.50
CA SER A 135 17.73 26.58 -71.10
C SER A 135 16.40 26.55 -70.36
N VAL A 136 16.31 25.64 -69.40
CA VAL A 136 15.19 25.53 -68.46
C VAL A 136 15.34 26.63 -67.41
N PHE A 137 14.32 27.48 -67.26
CA PHE A 137 14.28 28.49 -66.21
C PHE A 137 13.06 28.26 -65.32
N TYR A 138 13.22 28.48 -64.02
CA TYR A 138 12.11 28.50 -63.07
C TYR A 138 11.76 29.95 -62.76
N THR A 139 10.76 30.47 -63.46
CA THR A 139 10.23 31.82 -63.20
C THR A 139 9.04 31.73 -62.23
N ASN A 140 8.89 32.71 -61.32
CA ASN A 140 7.82 32.76 -60.31
C ASN A 140 7.83 31.70 -59.19
N VAL A 141 8.98 31.14 -58.82
CA VAL A 141 9.05 30.30 -57.62
C VAL A 141 8.78 31.13 -56.36
N PRO A 142 7.79 30.78 -55.52
CA PRO A 142 7.43 31.55 -54.34
C PRO A 142 8.39 31.24 -53.18
N TRP A 143 9.68 31.56 -53.36
CA TRP A 143 10.75 31.22 -52.41
C TRP A 143 10.45 31.67 -50.99
N ILE A 144 9.90 32.87 -50.80
CA ILE A 144 9.54 33.41 -49.49
C ILE A 144 8.55 32.48 -48.77
N THR A 145 7.54 31.99 -49.50
CA THR A 145 6.54 31.06 -48.98
C THR A 145 7.15 29.69 -48.66
N ILE A 146 8.01 29.17 -49.55
CA ILE A 146 8.71 27.89 -49.34
C ILE A 146 9.62 27.96 -48.11
N TYR A 147 10.38 29.05 -47.95
CA TYR A 147 11.23 29.27 -46.77
C TYR A 147 10.41 29.31 -45.48
N SER A 148 9.27 29.99 -45.49
CA SER A 148 8.34 30.02 -44.34
C SER A 148 7.81 28.62 -44.01
N ASP A 149 7.40 27.84 -45.02
CA ASP A 149 6.83 26.51 -44.82
C ASP A 149 7.87 25.51 -44.31
N VAL A 150 9.12 25.59 -44.81
CA VAL A 150 10.24 24.81 -44.28
C VAL A 150 10.49 25.17 -42.81
N GLY A 151 10.43 26.47 -42.45
CA GLY A 151 10.48 26.91 -41.05
C GLY A 151 9.40 26.26 -40.19
N ASN A 152 8.15 26.28 -40.68
CA ASN A 152 7.01 25.65 -40.00
C ASN A 152 7.16 24.12 -39.84
N VAL A 153 7.74 23.43 -40.83
CA VAL A 153 8.05 21.99 -40.74
C VAL A 153 9.09 21.74 -39.66
N VAL A 154 10.18 22.51 -39.64
CA VAL A 154 11.25 22.37 -38.63
C VAL A 154 10.72 22.63 -37.22
N ASP A 155 9.91 23.67 -37.04
CA ASP A 155 9.33 24.01 -35.75
C ASP A 155 8.35 22.94 -35.25
N SER A 156 7.47 22.44 -36.12
CA SER A 156 6.57 21.33 -35.79
C SER A 156 7.34 20.05 -35.47
N ALA A 157 8.40 19.73 -36.22
CA ALA A 157 9.25 18.57 -35.97
C ALA A 157 9.98 18.66 -34.62
N ARG A 158 10.48 19.85 -34.25
CA ARG A 158 11.10 20.09 -32.93
C ARG A 158 10.09 19.90 -31.80
N LYS A 159 8.88 20.44 -31.94
CA LYS A 159 7.80 20.27 -30.94
C LYS A 159 7.38 18.80 -30.79
N MET A 160 7.27 18.08 -31.90
CA MET A 160 6.98 16.64 -31.90
C MET A 160 8.10 15.85 -31.22
N SER A 161 9.36 16.09 -31.59
CA SER A 161 10.52 15.43 -30.99
C SER A 161 10.61 15.68 -29.50
N SER A 162 10.39 16.92 -29.05
CA SER A 162 10.35 17.26 -27.63
C SER A 162 9.22 16.54 -26.90
N SER A 163 8.03 16.46 -27.49
CA SER A 163 6.87 15.79 -26.88
C SER A 163 7.09 14.28 -26.79
N LEU A 164 7.63 13.65 -27.84
CA LEU A 164 7.97 12.22 -27.86
C LEU A 164 9.10 11.89 -26.89
N SER A 165 10.15 12.72 -26.82
CA SER A 165 11.21 12.55 -25.83
C SER A 165 10.65 12.54 -24.42
N HIS A 166 9.69 13.42 -24.13
CA HIS A 166 9.05 13.46 -22.84
C HIS A 166 8.16 12.23 -22.59
N CYS A 167 7.38 11.77 -23.58
CA CYS A 167 6.61 10.52 -23.47
C CYS A 167 7.53 9.32 -23.18
N LEU A 168 8.69 9.23 -23.84
CA LEU A 168 9.67 8.18 -23.59
C LEU A 168 10.17 8.20 -22.15
N THR A 169 10.52 9.38 -21.62
CA THR A 169 10.91 9.51 -20.20
C THR A 169 9.84 8.96 -19.27
N VAL A 170 8.57 9.34 -19.47
CA VAL A 170 7.48 8.87 -18.61
C VAL A 170 7.26 7.35 -18.78
N PHE A 171 7.40 6.80 -20.00
CA PHE A 171 7.32 5.35 -20.20
C PHE A 171 8.45 4.60 -19.49
N THR A 172 9.68 5.11 -19.54
CA THR A 172 10.81 4.52 -18.82
C THR A 172 10.57 4.53 -17.31
N GLN A 173 10.12 5.65 -16.75
CA GLN A 173 9.78 5.76 -15.33
C GLN A 173 8.68 4.75 -14.94
N GLN A 174 7.61 4.64 -15.74
CA GLN A 174 6.54 3.67 -15.48
C GLN A 174 7.00 2.21 -15.61
N GLU A 175 7.95 1.93 -16.50
CA GLU A 175 8.53 0.60 -16.63
C GLU A 175 9.40 0.25 -15.41
N GLU A 176 10.17 1.20 -14.88
CA GLU A 176 10.94 1.04 -13.65
C GLU A 176 10.02 0.72 -12.46
N VAL A 177 8.95 1.50 -12.27
CA VAL A 177 7.95 1.26 -11.21
C VAL A 177 7.33 -0.14 -11.34
N ARG A 178 6.91 -0.53 -12.55
CA ARG A 178 6.33 -1.86 -12.80
C ARG A 178 7.34 -2.98 -12.48
N ASN A 179 8.60 -2.80 -12.84
CA ASN A 179 9.65 -3.77 -12.53
C ASN A 179 9.92 -3.89 -11.03
N LEU A 180 9.85 -2.78 -10.28
CA LEU A 180 9.97 -2.80 -8.82
C LEU A 180 8.81 -3.56 -8.17
N GLN A 181 7.57 -3.26 -8.58
CA GLN A 181 6.38 -3.96 -8.10
C GLN A 181 6.45 -5.47 -8.39
N LEU A 182 6.92 -5.84 -9.59
CA LEU A 182 7.10 -7.24 -9.97
C LEU A 182 8.14 -7.94 -9.07
N LYS A 183 9.29 -7.32 -8.83
CA LYS A 183 10.31 -7.85 -7.91
C LYS A 183 9.78 -8.02 -6.49
N GLN A 184 9.03 -7.04 -5.99
CA GLN A 184 8.43 -7.10 -4.65
C GLN A 184 7.44 -8.28 -4.54
N LEU A 185 6.62 -8.49 -5.58
CA LEU A 185 5.70 -9.62 -5.63
C LEU A 185 6.46 -10.96 -5.69
N GLU A 186 7.54 -11.05 -6.47
CA GLU A 186 8.41 -12.23 -6.52
C GLU A 186 9.00 -12.55 -5.15
N GLU A 187 9.49 -11.55 -4.42
CA GLU A 187 10.02 -11.71 -3.06
C GLU A 187 8.94 -12.16 -2.06
N ARG A 188 7.74 -11.58 -2.13
CA ARG A 188 6.59 -11.99 -1.29
C ARG A 188 6.20 -13.44 -1.57
N CYS A 189 6.12 -13.85 -2.84
CA CYS A 189 5.83 -15.22 -3.24
C CYS A 189 6.91 -16.18 -2.72
N ARG A 190 8.18 -15.82 -2.86
CA ARG A 190 9.30 -16.61 -2.34
C ARG A 190 9.21 -16.77 -0.83
N PHE A 191 8.99 -15.70 -0.08
CA PHE A 191 8.83 -15.76 1.37
C PHE A 191 7.65 -16.66 1.77
N LEU A 192 6.52 -16.55 1.06
CA LEU A 192 5.34 -17.37 1.32
C LEU A 192 5.60 -18.85 1.03
N GLN A 193 6.35 -19.14 -0.03
CA GLN A 193 6.79 -20.50 -0.35
C GLN A 193 7.73 -21.06 0.73
N ASP A 194 8.68 -20.26 1.21
CA ASP A 194 9.60 -20.65 2.27
C ASP A 194 8.83 -20.93 3.58
N ALA A 195 7.91 -20.05 3.97
CA ALA A 195 7.06 -20.22 5.14
C ALA A 195 6.17 -21.48 5.04
N LEU A 196 5.59 -21.74 3.86
CA LEU A 196 4.81 -22.94 3.60
C LEU A 196 5.68 -24.21 3.71
N HIS A 197 6.91 -24.16 3.20
CA HIS A 197 7.84 -25.28 3.29
C HIS A 197 8.22 -25.58 4.75
N THR A 198 8.54 -24.55 5.54
CA THR A 198 8.80 -24.69 6.98
C THR A 198 7.61 -25.29 7.71
N LEU A 199 6.39 -24.80 7.45
CA LEU A 199 5.18 -25.33 8.06
C LEU A 199 4.97 -26.81 7.72
N ALA A 200 5.18 -27.20 6.46
CA ALA A 200 5.06 -28.59 6.03
C ALA A 200 6.10 -29.50 6.71
N GLN A 201 7.34 -29.00 6.88
CA GLN A 201 8.39 -29.72 7.60
C GLN A 201 8.02 -29.89 9.08
N GLU A 202 7.62 -28.82 9.78
CA GLU A 202 7.22 -28.88 11.18
C GLU A 202 6.04 -29.83 11.39
N HIS A 203 5.06 -29.83 10.50
CA HIS A 203 3.93 -30.77 10.54
C HIS A 203 4.41 -32.23 10.45
N HIS A 204 5.31 -32.55 9.52
CA HIS A 204 5.88 -33.89 9.37
C HIS A 204 6.73 -34.31 10.58
N GLU A 205 7.49 -33.38 11.16
CA GLU A 205 8.25 -33.63 12.39
C GLU A 205 7.34 -33.90 13.58
N LEU A 206 6.25 -33.14 13.71
CA LEU A 206 5.22 -33.38 14.72
C LEU A 206 4.58 -34.75 14.53
N GLU A 207 4.13 -35.12 13.33
CA GLU A 207 3.58 -36.44 13.04
C GLU A 207 4.53 -37.58 13.45
N LYS A 208 5.82 -37.47 13.12
CA LYS A 208 6.84 -38.44 13.54
C LYS A 208 6.96 -38.54 15.06
N SER A 209 6.90 -37.42 15.76
CA SER A 209 7.01 -37.39 17.23
C SER A 209 5.80 -38.01 17.94
N PHE A 210 4.62 -38.03 17.31
CA PHE A 210 3.44 -38.74 17.82
C PHE A 210 3.51 -40.26 17.56
N VAL A 211 4.16 -40.69 16.48
CA VAL A 211 4.26 -42.11 16.09
C VAL A 211 5.46 -42.79 16.77
N SER A 212 6.53 -42.06 17.10
CA SER A 212 7.75 -42.64 17.69
C SER A 212 7.66 -43.19 19.13
N PRO A 213 6.75 -42.76 20.04
CA PRO A 213 6.66 -43.36 21.37
C PRO A 213 6.12 -44.80 21.36
N PHE A 214 5.53 -45.25 20.25
CA PHE A 214 4.83 -46.53 20.17
C PHE A 214 5.64 -47.66 19.53
N HIS A 215 6.89 -47.43 19.12
CA HIS A 215 7.75 -48.48 18.53
C HIS A 215 9.05 -48.62 19.31
N SER A 216 8.94 -49.21 20.50
CA SER A 216 10.08 -49.77 21.24
C SER A 216 10.61 -51.04 20.53
N PRO A 217 11.91 -51.39 20.67
CA PRO A 217 12.49 -52.55 20.00
C PRO A 217 11.87 -53.86 20.50
N PRO A 218 11.82 -54.92 19.68
CA PRO A 218 11.34 -56.22 20.11
C PRO A 218 12.43 -56.83 20.99
N ASN A 219 12.29 -56.77 22.32
CA ASN A 219 12.83 -57.74 23.29
C ASN A 219 12.78 -57.17 24.72
N THR A 220 11.60 -57.09 25.33
CA THR A 220 11.46 -57.13 26.79
C THR A 220 10.20 -57.92 27.16
N PRO A 221 10.30 -58.95 28.01
CA PRO A 221 9.17 -59.84 28.30
C PRO A 221 8.21 -59.20 29.30
N HIS A 222 6.96 -59.04 28.84
CA HIS A 222 5.68 -59.22 29.53
C HIS A 222 5.64 -59.08 31.07
N TYR A 223 4.96 -58.04 31.56
CA TYR A 223 4.11 -58.12 32.74
C TYR A 223 2.82 -57.32 32.49
N GLU A 224 1.74 -58.10 32.32
CA GLU A 224 0.36 -57.86 32.73
C GLU A 224 -0.42 -56.64 32.21
N ASP A 225 -1.44 -56.97 31.42
CA ASP A 225 -2.67 -56.23 31.20
C ASP A 225 -3.15 -55.53 32.48
N THR A 226 -3.27 -54.21 32.43
CA THR A 226 -4.28 -53.50 33.22
C THR A 226 -5.02 -52.57 32.29
N ASP A 227 -6.26 -52.98 32.03
CA ASP A 227 -7.26 -52.30 31.24
C ASP A 227 -7.38 -50.81 31.60
N CYS A 228 -7.53 -50.05 30.53
CA CYS A 228 -8.17 -48.76 30.45
C CYS A 228 -9.38 -48.67 31.40
N ASP A 229 -9.38 -47.70 32.33
CA ASP A 229 -10.55 -46.87 32.76
C ASP A 229 -10.37 -46.34 34.19
N GLU A 230 -9.42 -45.43 34.41
CA GLU A 230 -9.42 -44.61 35.64
C GLU A 230 -9.33 -43.12 35.29
N PHE A 231 -10.47 -42.59 34.83
CA PHE A 231 -10.72 -41.15 34.86
C PHE A 231 -11.07 -40.75 36.30
N PHE A 232 -10.25 -39.90 36.90
CA PHE A 232 -10.56 -39.27 38.19
C PHE A 232 -11.71 -38.27 38.02
N ASP A 233 -12.94 -38.65 38.38
CA ASP A 233 -14.07 -37.73 38.53
C ASP A 233 -13.82 -36.84 39.76
N ALA A 234 -13.29 -35.63 39.50
CA ALA A 234 -13.09 -34.62 40.52
C ALA A 234 -14.43 -33.94 40.88
N PHE A 235 -15.32 -34.61 41.60
CA PHE A 235 -16.32 -33.93 42.44
C PHE A 235 -16.91 -34.85 43.53
N GLU A 236 -16.19 -34.99 44.64
CA GLU A 236 -16.81 -35.36 45.92
C GLU A 236 -16.45 -34.31 46.97
N GLY A 237 -17.42 -33.46 47.29
CA GLY A 237 -17.21 -32.36 48.21
C GLY A 237 -18.47 -31.55 48.52
N ALA A 238 -19.32 -32.13 49.37
CA ALA A 238 -20.30 -31.46 50.24
C ALA A 238 -21.65 -31.00 49.64
N SER A 239 -22.58 -31.96 49.51
CA SER A 239 -24.01 -31.69 49.75
C SER A 239 -24.30 -31.81 51.25
N THR A 240 -24.02 -30.75 52.01
CA THR A 240 -24.59 -30.57 53.35
C THR A 240 -25.91 -29.81 53.25
N THR A 241 -26.99 -30.58 53.34
CA THR A 241 -28.24 -30.29 54.07
C THR A 241 -28.87 -28.91 53.89
N LEU A 242 -29.92 -28.88 53.05
CA LEU A 242 -30.93 -27.82 53.02
C LEU A 242 -31.64 -27.71 54.38
N GLN A 243 -31.51 -26.56 55.05
CA GLN A 243 -32.56 -26.07 55.95
C GLN A 243 -33.07 -24.72 55.44
N LEU A 244 -34.31 -24.78 54.95
CA LEU A 244 -35.20 -23.64 54.74
C LEU A 244 -35.41 -22.91 56.06
N HIS A 245 -35.13 -21.62 56.13
CA HIS A 245 -35.90 -20.68 56.94
C HIS A 245 -36.13 -19.38 56.16
N GLN A 246 -37.39 -19.20 55.83
CA GLN A 246 -38.01 -18.03 55.25
C GLN A 246 -38.39 -17.09 56.40
N ILE A 247 -37.85 -15.86 56.45
CA ILE A 247 -38.43 -14.78 57.25
C ILE A 247 -38.22 -13.44 56.50
N ASN A 248 -39.36 -12.79 56.27
CA ASN A 248 -39.66 -11.42 55.79
C ASN A 248 -38.52 -10.43 55.57
#